data_AF-A0AAU4B6Y8-F1
#
_entry.id   AF-A0AAU4B6Y8-F1
#
_cell.length_a   1.000
_cell.length_b   1.000
_cell.length_c   1.000
_cell.angle_alpha   90.00
_cell.angle_beta   90.00
_cell.angle_gamma   90.00
#
_symmetry.space_group_name_H-M   'P 1'
#
loop_
_entity.id
_entity.type
_entity.pdbx_description
1 polymer ?
#
loop_
_entity_poly.entity_id
_entity_poly.type
_entity_poly.pdbx_seq_one_letter_code
_entity_poly.pdbx_strand_id
1 'polypeptide(L)'
;MLAARGIDPRAEVVREAEPVAALQLADARIPARYRHALADHPRVTAWTGEIAHAGRPGPGGAPGIATGPSLLIAGPTGTGKTHQAYGAIRALLAAGVRLRWEATTTADLYAAQRPQHGSDPEQQLWRLARSPLLLLDDLGAAKQSPWTEELTYRLVNHRYNQLLPTLVTTNLPVAELRDAVGDRVASRLAEMTERVILTGHDRRRHTAG
;
A
#
# COMPACT_ATOMS: atom_id res chain seq x y z
N MET A 1 25.64 -49.88 -9.56
CA MET A 1 24.31 -49.94 -10.21
C MET A 1 23.53 -48.70 -9.85
N LEU A 2 23.61 -47.67 -10.70
CA LEU A 2 22.77 -46.48 -10.65
C LEU A 2 21.42 -46.84 -11.27
N ALA A 3 20.33 -46.81 -10.49
CA ALA A 3 18.98 -46.90 -11.01
C ALA A 3 18.52 -45.50 -11.45
N ALA A 4 18.19 -45.40 -12.73
CA ALA A 4 17.74 -44.20 -13.42
C ALA A 4 16.47 -43.61 -12.81
N ARG A 5 16.53 -42.33 -12.43
CA ARG A 5 15.34 -41.47 -12.33
C ARG A 5 15.28 -40.68 -13.62
N GLY A 6 14.32 -41.04 -14.49
CA GLY A 6 14.00 -40.32 -15.72
C GLY A 6 13.44 -38.94 -15.41
N ILE A 7 14.33 -38.00 -15.15
CA ILE A 7 14.02 -36.57 -15.15
C ILE A 7 14.31 -36.11 -16.57
N ASP A 8 13.26 -35.80 -17.32
CA ASP A 8 13.39 -35.18 -18.64
C ASP A 8 13.95 -33.75 -18.45
N PRO A 9 15.18 -33.45 -18.92
CA PRO A 9 15.78 -32.13 -18.79
C PRO A 9 15.14 -31.08 -19.71
N ARG A 10 14.13 -31.46 -20.51
CA ARG A 10 13.35 -30.58 -21.40
C ARG A 10 11.92 -30.35 -20.94
N ALA A 11 11.55 -30.75 -19.73
CA ALA A 11 10.30 -30.31 -19.14
C ALA A 11 10.37 -28.78 -18.96
N GLU A 12 9.89 -28.04 -19.96
CA GLU A 12 9.65 -26.62 -19.86
C GLU A 12 8.84 -26.39 -18.60
N VAL A 13 9.44 -25.67 -17.64
CA VAL A 13 8.69 -25.10 -16.54
C VAL A 13 7.72 -24.14 -17.19
N VAL A 14 6.48 -24.58 -17.37
CA VAL A 14 5.39 -23.76 -17.90
C VAL A 14 5.16 -22.63 -16.89
N ARG A 15 5.82 -21.48 -17.13
CA ARG A 15 5.79 -20.26 -16.30
C ARG A 15 4.74 -19.28 -16.82
N GLU A 16 3.53 -19.75 -17.09
CA GLU A 16 2.49 -18.91 -17.74
C GLU A 16 1.27 -18.57 -16.85
N ALA A 17 1.24 -18.98 -15.58
CA ALA A 17 0.09 -18.73 -14.68
C ALA A 17 0.32 -17.73 -13.51
N GLU A 18 1.37 -16.89 -13.55
CA GLU A 18 1.81 -16.13 -12.36
C GLU A 18 1.01 -14.85 -12.00
N PRO A 19 0.60 -13.96 -12.94
CA PRO A 19 -0.04 -12.69 -12.58
C PRO A 19 -1.51 -12.84 -12.15
N VAL A 20 -2.26 -13.70 -12.83
CA VAL A 20 -3.69 -13.93 -12.56
C VAL A 20 -3.89 -14.55 -11.17
N ALA A 21 -3.06 -15.52 -10.80
CA ALA A 21 -3.11 -16.14 -9.48
C ALA A 21 -2.73 -15.16 -8.35
N ALA A 22 -1.72 -14.31 -8.56
CA ALA A 22 -1.33 -13.29 -7.59
C ALA A 22 -2.43 -12.25 -7.37
N LEU A 23 -3.10 -11.81 -8.44
CA LEU A 23 -4.24 -10.90 -8.36
C LEU A 23 -5.43 -11.54 -7.63
N GLN A 24 -5.75 -12.81 -7.92
CA GLN A 24 -6.80 -13.56 -7.24
C GLN A 24 -6.54 -13.70 -5.73
N LEU A 25 -5.31 -14.02 -5.34
CA LEU A 25 -4.91 -14.10 -3.93
C LEU A 25 -4.97 -12.72 -3.25
N ALA A 26 -4.62 -11.65 -3.96
CA ALA A 26 -4.73 -10.30 -3.44
C ALA A 26 -6.19 -9.87 -3.26
N ASP A 27 -7.09 -10.20 -4.21
CA ASP A 27 -8.51 -9.88 -4.12
C ASP A 27 -9.17 -10.50 -2.87
N ALA A 28 -8.64 -11.63 -2.36
CA ALA A 28 -9.08 -12.19 -1.08
C ALA A 28 -8.71 -11.31 0.14
N ARG A 29 -7.61 -10.55 0.06
CA ARG A 29 -7.15 -9.60 1.10
C ARG A 29 -7.68 -8.18 0.90
N ILE A 30 -8.07 -7.82 -0.33
CA ILE A 30 -8.67 -6.51 -0.66
C ILE A 30 -10.15 -6.50 -0.21
N PRO A 31 -10.61 -5.44 0.49
CA PRO A 31 -12.02 -5.32 0.86
C PRO A 31 -12.93 -5.43 -0.37
N ALA A 32 -14.08 -6.12 -0.24
CA ALA A 32 -14.94 -6.49 -1.35
C ALA A 32 -15.27 -5.31 -2.31
N ARG A 33 -15.52 -4.12 -1.75
CA ARG A 33 -15.82 -2.90 -2.52
C ARG A 33 -14.67 -2.37 -3.39
N TYR A 34 -13.44 -2.86 -3.23
CA TYR A 34 -12.25 -2.42 -3.97
C TYR A 34 -11.61 -3.53 -4.82
N ARG A 35 -12.19 -4.73 -4.87
CA ARG A 35 -11.67 -5.86 -5.68
C ARG A 35 -11.69 -5.60 -7.19
N HIS A 36 -12.43 -4.59 -7.63
CA HIS A 36 -12.45 -4.14 -9.03
C HIS A 36 -11.88 -2.72 -9.18
N ALA A 37 -11.12 -2.25 -8.19
CA ALA A 37 -10.61 -0.90 -8.22
C ALA A 37 -9.58 -0.68 -9.34
N LEU A 38 -9.65 0.47 -10.01
CA LEU A 38 -8.74 0.87 -11.08
C LEU A 38 -8.06 2.18 -10.71
N ALA A 39 -6.75 2.24 -10.97
CA ALA A 39 -6.00 3.48 -10.91
C ALA A 39 -6.06 4.17 -12.27
N ASP A 40 -6.94 5.17 -12.40
CA ASP A 40 -7.16 5.93 -13.63
C ASP A 40 -6.59 7.36 -13.55
N HIS A 41 -6.16 7.82 -12.38
CA HIS A 41 -5.57 9.14 -12.23
C HIS A 41 -4.14 9.13 -12.80
N PRO A 42 -3.78 10.03 -13.75
CA PRO A 42 -2.51 9.96 -14.47
C PRO A 42 -1.27 9.87 -13.57
N ARG A 43 -1.24 10.63 -12.47
CA ARG A 43 -0.14 10.61 -11.51
C ARG A 43 -0.06 9.33 -10.68
N VAL A 44 -1.21 8.69 -10.39
CA VAL A 44 -1.24 7.39 -9.70
C VAL A 44 -0.71 6.31 -10.64
N THR A 45 -1.12 6.35 -11.91
CA THR A 45 -0.60 5.45 -12.95
C THR A 45 0.90 5.65 -13.18
N ALA A 46 1.37 6.90 -13.24
CA ALA A 46 2.80 7.22 -13.36
C ALA A 46 3.61 6.67 -12.18
N TRP A 47 3.16 6.92 -10.96
CA TRP A 47 3.78 6.37 -9.75
C TRP A 47 3.81 4.84 -9.76
N THR A 48 2.73 4.19 -10.20
CA THR A 48 2.65 2.73 -10.33
C THR A 48 3.72 2.22 -11.29
N GLY A 49 3.87 2.89 -12.44
CA GLY A 49 4.92 2.61 -13.40
C GLY A 49 6.32 2.74 -12.78
N GLU A 50 6.60 3.86 -12.13
CA GLU A 50 7.90 4.10 -11.48
C GLU A 50 8.24 3.02 -10.44
N ILE A 51 7.29 2.65 -9.59
CA ILE A 51 7.46 1.61 -8.58
C ILE A 51 7.71 0.23 -9.19
N ALA A 52 7.03 -0.10 -10.29
CA ALA A 52 7.26 -1.36 -10.99
C ALA A 52 8.70 -1.46 -11.55
N HIS A 53 9.29 -0.33 -11.96
CA HIS A 53 10.65 -0.27 -12.51
C HIS A 53 11.75 -0.14 -11.43
N ALA A 54 11.46 0.50 -10.30
CA ALA A 54 12.39 0.66 -9.17
C ALA A 54 12.67 -0.65 -8.39
N GLY A 55 11.97 -1.72 -8.76
CA GLY A 55 12.05 -3.04 -8.17
C GLY A 55 13.40 -3.73 -8.27
N ARG A 56 13.78 -4.48 -7.23
CA ARG A 56 14.83 -5.50 -7.38
C ARG A 56 14.22 -6.76 -8.03
N PRO A 57 14.87 -7.37 -9.03
CA PRO A 57 14.42 -8.63 -9.59
C PRO A 57 14.33 -9.70 -8.50
N GLY A 58 13.16 -10.33 -8.38
CA GLY A 58 12.96 -11.52 -7.57
C GLY A 58 13.48 -12.78 -8.28
N PRO A 59 13.28 -13.97 -7.66
CA PRO A 59 13.61 -15.24 -8.31
C PRO A 59 12.98 -15.34 -9.70
N GLY A 60 13.78 -15.69 -10.71
CA GLY A 60 13.32 -15.78 -12.10
C GLY A 60 13.26 -14.46 -12.87
N GLY A 61 13.74 -13.35 -12.29
CA GLY A 61 13.80 -12.04 -12.96
C GLY A 61 12.53 -11.20 -12.85
N ALA A 62 11.51 -11.67 -12.15
CA ALA A 62 10.26 -10.93 -11.97
C ALA A 62 10.50 -9.62 -11.20
N PRO A 63 9.92 -8.48 -11.61
CA PRO A 63 10.07 -7.22 -10.88
C PRO A 63 9.50 -7.36 -9.46
N GLY A 64 10.30 -6.99 -8.45
CA GLY A 64 9.86 -6.89 -7.05
C GLY A 64 9.63 -5.43 -6.64
N ILE A 65 9.36 -5.19 -5.36
CA ILE A 65 9.43 -3.82 -4.79
C ILE A 65 10.38 -3.89 -3.60
N ALA A 66 11.34 -2.98 -3.55
CA ALA A 66 12.30 -2.89 -2.45
C ALA A 66 12.39 -1.46 -1.89
N THR A 67 12.53 -0.47 -2.77
CA THR A 67 12.57 0.95 -2.41
C THR A 67 11.88 1.77 -3.49
N GLY A 68 11.44 2.99 -3.17
CA GLY A 68 10.85 3.90 -4.16
C GLY A 68 10.06 5.03 -3.53
N PRO A 69 9.56 5.99 -4.35
CA PRO A 69 8.78 7.10 -3.84
C PRO A 69 7.49 6.62 -3.18
N SER A 70 7.01 7.36 -2.20
CA SER A 70 5.67 7.18 -1.65
C SER A 70 4.67 8.06 -2.39
N LEU A 71 3.38 7.82 -2.19
CA LEU A 71 2.31 8.57 -2.83
C LEU A 71 1.27 8.97 -1.78
N LEU A 72 0.95 10.26 -1.71
CA LEU A 72 -0.10 10.80 -0.87
C LEU A 72 -1.28 11.23 -1.74
N ILE A 73 -2.43 10.59 -1.54
CA ILE A 73 -3.68 10.89 -2.25
C ILE A 73 -4.60 11.63 -1.28
N ALA A 74 -4.80 12.92 -1.50
CA ALA A 74 -5.64 13.78 -0.67
C ALA A 74 -6.88 14.26 -1.43
N GLY A 75 -7.92 14.66 -0.69
CA GLY A 75 -9.14 15.21 -1.27
C GLY A 75 -10.38 14.87 -0.44
N PRO A 76 -11.52 15.49 -0.73
CA PRO A 76 -12.76 15.30 0.04
C PRO A 76 -13.21 13.84 0.12
N THR A 77 -14.02 13.54 1.14
CA THR A 77 -14.68 12.26 1.33
C THR A 77 -15.45 11.85 0.07
N GLY A 78 -15.21 10.61 -0.40
CA GLY A 78 -15.93 10.06 -1.55
C GLY A 78 -15.35 10.32 -2.95
N THR A 79 -14.22 11.04 -3.04
CA THR A 79 -13.53 11.33 -4.32
C THR A 79 -12.79 10.14 -4.93
N GLY A 80 -12.75 8.98 -4.27
CA GLY A 80 -12.14 7.75 -4.80
C GLY A 80 -10.68 7.51 -4.39
N LYS A 81 -10.15 8.18 -3.36
CA LYS A 81 -8.74 8.02 -2.92
C LYS A 81 -8.35 6.57 -2.63
N THR A 82 -9.11 5.88 -1.78
CA THR A 82 -8.87 4.47 -1.46
C THR A 82 -9.06 3.57 -2.69
N HIS A 83 -9.95 3.94 -3.62
CA HIS A 83 -10.12 3.24 -4.89
C HIS A 83 -8.87 3.37 -5.77
N GLN A 84 -8.29 4.58 -5.90
CA GLN A 84 -7.02 4.77 -6.60
C GLN A 84 -5.89 3.96 -5.95
N ALA A 85 -5.80 3.97 -4.62
CA ALA A 85 -4.76 3.25 -3.89
C ALA A 85 -4.82 1.72 -4.11
N TYR A 86 -6.01 1.11 -3.96
CA TYR A 86 -6.17 -0.31 -4.29
C TYR A 86 -6.01 -0.58 -5.78
N GLY A 87 -6.44 0.34 -6.65
CA GLY A 87 -6.22 0.27 -8.09
C GLY A 87 -4.74 0.20 -8.45
N ALA A 88 -3.88 0.98 -7.77
CA ALA A 88 -2.44 0.95 -7.96
C ALA A 88 -1.85 -0.40 -7.53
N ILE A 89 -2.25 -0.93 -6.37
CA ILE A 89 -1.83 -2.27 -5.90
C ILE A 89 -2.22 -3.35 -6.92
N ARG A 90 -3.47 -3.31 -7.41
CA ARG A 90 -3.96 -4.26 -8.41
C ARG A 90 -3.20 -4.13 -9.74
N ALA A 91 -2.90 -2.91 -10.17
CA ALA A 91 -2.12 -2.67 -11.38
C ALA A 91 -0.69 -3.22 -11.28
N LEU A 92 -0.02 -3.07 -10.13
CA LEU A 92 1.29 -3.68 -9.89
C LEU A 92 1.23 -5.22 -9.99
N LEU A 93 0.23 -5.83 -9.36
CA LEU A 93 0.03 -7.29 -9.41
C LEU A 93 -0.26 -7.79 -10.83
N ALA A 94 -1.12 -7.07 -11.55
CA ALA A 94 -1.48 -7.39 -12.94
C ALA A 94 -0.27 -7.26 -13.88
N ALA A 95 0.64 -6.34 -13.60
CA ALA A 95 1.91 -6.19 -14.30
C ALA A 95 2.96 -7.27 -13.92
N GLY A 96 2.59 -8.25 -13.09
CA GLY A 96 3.49 -9.32 -12.67
C GLY A 96 4.50 -8.92 -11.59
N VAL A 97 4.32 -7.76 -10.95
CA VAL A 97 5.18 -7.33 -9.85
C VAL A 97 4.94 -8.23 -8.64
N ARG A 98 5.97 -8.97 -8.24
CA ARG A 98 5.91 -9.82 -7.05
C ARG A 98 6.04 -8.95 -5.81
N LEU A 99 4.90 -8.65 -5.18
CA LEU A 99 4.84 -7.70 -4.08
C LEU A 99 4.21 -8.30 -2.82
N ARG A 100 4.92 -8.19 -1.69
CA ARG A 100 4.29 -8.31 -0.37
C ARG A 100 3.78 -6.93 0.03
N TRP A 101 2.52 -6.85 0.40
CA TRP A 101 1.88 -5.62 0.83
C TRP A 101 1.06 -5.83 2.09
N GLU A 102 0.91 -4.75 2.83
CA GLU A 102 -0.05 -4.61 3.92
C GLU A 102 -0.96 -3.41 3.64
N ALA A 103 -2.18 -3.45 4.16
CA ALA A 103 -3.10 -2.32 4.14
C ALA A 103 -3.75 -2.19 5.51
N THR A 104 -3.86 -0.96 6.00
CA THR A 104 -4.54 -0.66 7.26
C THR A 104 -5.10 0.74 7.20
N THR A 105 -6.23 0.97 7.87
CA THR A 105 -6.67 2.33 8.18
C THR A 105 -5.94 2.81 9.42
N THR A 106 -5.76 4.12 9.59
CA THR A 106 -5.20 4.63 10.85
C THR A 106 -6.03 4.26 12.07
N ALA A 107 -7.35 4.17 11.93
CA ALA A 107 -8.25 3.73 12.99
C ALA A 107 -7.97 2.28 13.40
N ASP A 108 -7.81 1.37 12.43
CA ASP A 108 -7.49 -0.04 12.68
C ASP A 108 -6.07 -0.20 13.25
N LEU A 109 -5.10 0.56 12.74
CA LEU A 109 -3.75 0.63 13.30
C LEU A 109 -3.83 0.96 14.80
N TYR A 110 -4.51 2.05 15.16
CA TYR A 110 -4.62 2.44 16.57
C TYR A 110 -5.40 1.40 17.38
N ALA A 111 -6.50 0.86 16.87
CA ALA A 111 -7.26 -0.17 17.57
C ALA A 111 -6.42 -1.43 17.86
N ALA A 112 -5.59 -1.85 16.91
CA ALA A 112 -4.69 -2.99 17.04
C ALA A 112 -3.54 -2.76 18.04
N GLN A 113 -3.18 -1.50 18.28
CA GLN A 113 -2.14 -1.15 19.27
C GLN A 113 -2.66 -1.08 20.71
N ARG A 114 -3.96 -1.25 20.94
CA ARG A 114 -4.51 -1.34 22.29
C ARG A 114 -4.22 -2.72 22.88
N PRO A 115 -3.81 -2.82 24.17
CA PRO A 115 -3.54 -4.11 24.80
C PRO A 115 -4.76 -5.03 24.74
N GLN A 116 -4.60 -6.20 24.12
CA GLN A 116 -5.60 -7.26 24.07
C GLN A 116 -4.91 -8.60 24.38
N HIS A 117 -5.60 -9.50 25.10
CA HIS A 117 -5.04 -10.80 25.45
C HIS A 117 -4.62 -11.60 24.21
N GLY A 118 -3.37 -12.05 24.17
CA GLY A 118 -2.83 -12.83 23.05
C GLY A 118 -2.41 -12.02 21.82
N SER A 119 -2.48 -10.69 21.87
CA SER A 119 -1.95 -9.81 20.81
C SER A 119 -0.51 -9.39 21.12
N ASP A 120 0.29 -9.21 20.06
CA ASP A 120 1.58 -8.53 20.12
C ASP A 120 1.53 -7.25 19.26
N PRO A 121 1.13 -6.11 19.86
CA PRO A 121 1.06 -4.82 19.17
C PRO A 121 2.35 -4.44 18.47
N GLU A 122 3.49 -4.71 19.09
CA GLU A 122 4.80 -4.32 18.59
C GLU A 122 5.14 -5.14 17.33
N GLN A 123 4.88 -6.45 17.35
CA GLN A 123 5.03 -7.29 16.15
C GLN A 123 4.11 -6.83 15.01
N GLN A 124 2.87 -6.43 15.30
CA GLN A 124 1.96 -5.91 14.28
C GLN A 124 2.45 -4.60 13.68
N LEU A 125 2.93 -3.67 14.51
CA LEU A 125 3.52 -2.42 14.04
C LEU A 125 4.74 -2.68 13.15
N TRP A 126 5.63 -3.59 13.55
CA TRP A 126 6.81 -3.94 12.75
C TRP A 126 6.48 -4.65 11.45
N ARG A 127 5.40 -5.44 11.41
CA ARG A 127 4.89 -6.03 10.16
C ARG A 127 4.50 -4.96 9.14
N LEU A 128 3.77 -3.93 9.59
CA LEU A 128 3.40 -2.78 8.76
C LEU A 128 4.61 -1.92 8.38
N ALA A 129 5.53 -1.69 9.34
CA ALA A 129 6.71 -0.87 9.11
C ALA A 129 7.66 -1.50 8.08
N ARG A 130 7.84 -2.82 8.10
CA ARG A 130 8.80 -3.54 7.25
C ARG A 130 8.21 -4.09 5.95
N SER A 131 6.90 -3.92 5.71
CA SER A 131 6.30 -4.42 4.48
C SER A 131 6.89 -3.68 3.26
N PRO A 132 7.21 -4.38 2.16
CA PRO A 132 7.72 -3.73 0.95
C PRO A 132 6.80 -2.64 0.38
N LEU A 133 5.48 -2.83 0.50
CA LEU A 133 4.47 -1.83 0.20
C LEU A 133 3.46 -1.74 1.35
N LEU A 134 3.09 -0.53 1.74
CA LEU A 134 2.03 -0.28 2.73
C LEU A 134 1.00 0.68 2.14
N LEU A 135 -0.27 0.33 2.29
CA LEU A 135 -1.38 1.28 2.21
C LEU A 135 -1.76 1.71 3.62
N LEU A 136 -1.49 2.98 3.95
CA LEU A 136 -1.96 3.66 5.15
C LEU A 136 -3.17 4.54 4.78
N ASP A 137 -4.36 3.98 4.96
CA ASP A 137 -5.60 4.60 4.54
C ASP A 137 -6.16 5.54 5.63
N ASP A 138 -6.79 6.63 5.19
CA ASP A 138 -7.52 7.59 6.00
C ASP A 138 -6.67 8.25 7.11
N LEU A 139 -5.47 8.69 6.75
CA LEU A 139 -4.57 9.41 7.64
C LEU A 139 -5.19 10.76 8.07
N GLY A 140 -5.21 10.99 9.38
CA GLY A 140 -5.76 12.21 9.98
C GLY A 140 -7.27 12.15 10.27
N ALA A 141 -7.95 11.02 10.03
CA ALA A 141 -9.37 10.88 10.37
C ALA A 141 -9.63 10.65 11.87
N ALA A 142 -8.66 10.09 12.57
CA ALA A 142 -8.75 9.84 14.00
C ALA A 142 -8.24 11.05 14.82
N LYS A 143 -8.80 11.23 16.02
CA LYS A 143 -8.41 12.32 16.93
C LYS A 143 -6.92 12.22 17.27
N GLN A 144 -6.20 13.31 17.06
CA GLN A 144 -4.80 13.41 17.44
C GLN A 144 -4.65 13.33 18.97
N SER A 145 -3.65 12.58 19.41
CA SER A 145 -3.21 12.45 20.79
C SER A 145 -1.71 12.18 20.77
N PRO A 146 -0.97 12.43 21.88
CA PRO A 146 0.46 12.11 21.94
C PRO A 146 0.76 10.64 21.58
N TRP A 147 -0.14 9.73 21.93
CA TRP A 147 0.00 8.31 21.62
C TRP A 147 -0.23 7.97 20.14
N THR A 148 -1.27 8.53 19.51
CA THR A 148 -1.53 8.31 18.07
C THR A 148 -0.45 8.97 17.20
N GLU A 149 0.06 10.12 17.63
CA GLU A 149 1.19 10.80 16.99
C GLU A 149 2.47 9.96 17.07
N GLU A 150 2.82 9.43 18.26
CA GLU A 150 3.99 8.58 18.43
C GLU A 150 3.91 7.30 17.59
N LEU A 151 2.76 6.62 17.57
CA LEU A 151 2.57 5.42 16.74
C LEU A 151 2.75 5.71 15.25
N THR A 152 2.13 6.78 14.77
CA THR A 152 2.25 7.20 13.37
C THR A 152 3.68 7.61 13.05
N TYR A 153 4.34 8.33 13.97
CA TYR A 153 5.73 8.70 13.84
C TYR A 153 6.64 7.48 13.74
N ARG A 154 6.51 6.49 14.62
CA ARG A 154 7.32 5.25 14.58
C ARG A 154 7.17 4.54 13.24
N LEU A 155 5.93 4.39 12.76
CA LEU A 155 5.63 3.75 11.47
C LEU A 155 6.23 4.52 10.29
N VAL A 156 5.89 5.81 10.17
CA VAL A 156 6.32 6.65 9.03
C VAL A 156 7.83 6.87 9.05
N ASN A 157 8.43 7.09 10.22
CA ASN A 157 9.87 7.30 10.33
C ASN A 157 10.68 6.08 9.90
N HIS A 158 10.27 4.87 10.27
CA HIS A 158 10.96 3.67 9.81
C HIS A 158 10.88 3.54 8.29
N ARG A 159 9.68 3.69 7.73
CA ARG A 159 9.46 3.56 6.28
C ARG A 159 10.20 4.63 5.48
N TYR A 160 10.19 5.86 5.97
CA TYR A 160 10.98 6.99 5.44
C TYR A 160 12.48 6.65 5.40
N ASN A 161 13.06 6.24 6.54
CA ASN A 161 14.50 5.93 6.64
C ASN A 161 14.93 4.72 5.80
N GLN A 162 14.00 3.83 5.45
CA GLN A 162 14.26 2.64 4.64
C GLN A 162 13.81 2.80 3.19
N LEU A 163 13.34 4.00 2.80
CA LEU A 163 12.83 4.31 1.46
C LEU A 163 11.73 3.33 1.01
N LEU A 164 10.91 2.85 1.94
CA LEU A 164 9.86 1.88 1.66
C LEU A 164 8.62 2.58 1.08
N PRO A 165 8.18 2.23 -0.14
CA PRO A 165 7.02 2.83 -0.78
C PRO A 165 5.76 2.74 0.08
N THR A 166 5.08 3.87 0.25
CA THR A 166 3.86 3.97 1.05
C THR A 166 2.78 4.70 0.28
N LEU A 167 1.64 4.05 0.09
CA LEU A 167 0.40 4.69 -0.36
C LEU A 167 -0.30 5.27 0.87
N VAL A 168 -0.46 6.58 0.92
CA VAL A 168 -1.16 7.29 1.99
C VAL A 168 -2.42 7.91 1.40
N THR A 169 -3.55 7.75 2.07
CA THR A 169 -4.76 8.52 1.73
C THR A 169 -5.14 9.44 2.87
N THR A 170 -5.71 10.60 2.58
CA THR A 170 -6.25 11.50 3.61
C THR A 170 -7.45 12.27 3.10
N ASN A 171 -8.46 12.45 3.97
CA ASN A 171 -9.60 13.33 3.73
C ASN A 171 -9.30 14.80 4.07
N LEU A 172 -8.18 15.07 4.75
CA LEU A 172 -7.81 16.41 5.16
C LEU A 172 -7.21 17.20 3.98
N PRO A 173 -7.43 18.52 3.93
CA PRO A 173 -6.58 19.41 3.17
C PRO A 173 -5.11 19.22 3.57
N VAL A 174 -4.20 19.25 2.60
CA VAL A 174 -2.76 19.05 2.86
C VAL A 174 -2.21 20.07 3.88
N ALA A 175 -2.79 21.27 3.93
CA ALA A 175 -2.43 22.30 4.90
C ALA A 175 -2.76 21.88 6.36
N GLU A 176 -3.83 21.13 6.57
CA GLU A 176 -4.29 20.68 7.89
C GLU A 176 -3.66 19.35 8.32
N LEU A 177 -3.02 18.63 7.39
CA LEU A 177 -2.36 17.36 7.70
C LEU A 177 -1.28 17.53 8.76
N ARG A 178 -0.56 18.66 8.73
CA ARG A 178 0.48 18.98 9.74
C ARG A 178 -0.08 18.96 11.15
N ASP A 179 -1.22 19.61 11.35
CA ASP A 179 -1.85 19.67 12.66
C ASP A 179 -2.31 18.26 13.08
N ALA A 180 -2.91 17.50 12.16
CA ALA A 180 -3.46 16.18 12.48
C ALA A 180 -2.42 15.09 12.82
N VAL A 181 -1.20 15.17 12.26
CA VAL A 181 -0.15 14.12 12.44
C VAL A 181 1.12 14.60 13.13
N GLY A 182 1.23 15.89 13.44
CA GLY A 182 2.41 16.51 14.01
C GLY A 182 3.50 16.84 12.97
N ASP A 183 4.34 17.82 13.32
CA ASP A 183 5.36 18.40 12.44
C ASP A 183 6.33 17.36 11.87
N ARG A 184 6.77 16.41 12.70
CA ARG A 184 7.77 15.41 12.32
C ARG A 184 7.28 14.44 11.26
N VAL A 185 6.01 14.04 11.36
CA VAL A 185 5.36 13.13 10.41
C VAL A 185 5.06 13.90 9.13
N ALA A 186 4.49 15.10 9.25
CA ALA A 186 4.16 15.93 8.10
C ALA A 186 5.40 16.28 7.27
N SER A 187 6.53 16.60 7.91
CA SER A 187 7.81 16.85 7.21
C SER A 187 8.27 15.64 6.40
N ARG A 188 8.23 14.43 6.98
CA ARG A 188 8.64 13.20 6.29
C ARG A 188 7.72 12.88 5.13
N LEU A 189 6.40 12.97 5.34
CA LEU A 189 5.42 12.79 4.28
C LEU A 189 5.61 13.80 3.15
N ALA A 190 5.88 15.06 3.50
CA ALA A 190 6.10 16.11 2.51
C ALA A 190 7.29 15.83 1.58
N GLU A 191 8.33 15.17 2.09
CA GLU A 191 9.55 14.82 1.34
C GLU A 191 9.42 13.49 0.60
N MET A 192 8.90 12.45 1.26
CA MET A 192 8.87 11.10 0.68
C MET A 192 7.72 10.86 -0.29
N THR A 193 6.69 11.73 -0.31
CA THR A 193 5.48 11.50 -1.11
C THR A 193 5.38 12.42 -2.32
N GLU A 194 5.04 11.82 -3.46
CA GLU A 194 4.37 12.55 -4.52
C GLU A 194 2.90 12.79 -4.12
N ARG A 195 2.41 14.02 -4.30
CA ARG A 195 1.05 14.41 -3.86
C ARG A 195 0.05 14.42 -5.00
N VAL A 196 -1.03 13.67 -4.87
CA VAL A 196 -2.18 13.65 -5.77
C VAL A 196 -3.40 14.24 -5.06
N ILE A 197 -3.98 15.30 -5.62
CA ILE A 197 -5.20 15.90 -5.10
C ILE A 197 -6.37 15.46 -5.98
N LEU A 198 -7.27 14.67 -5.41
CA LEU A 198 -8.51 14.31 -6.08
C LEU A 198 -9.58 15.36 -5.78
N THR A 199 -10.14 15.91 -6.84
CA THR A 199 -11.27 16.82 -6.81
C THR A 199 -12.51 16.14 -7.40
N GLY A 200 -13.71 16.62 -7.05
CA GLY A 200 -14.97 16.15 -7.62
C GLY A 200 -16.01 15.70 -6.59
N HIS A 201 -17.16 15.27 -7.09
CA HIS A 201 -18.30 14.84 -6.29
C HIS A 201 -18.07 13.47 -5.63
N ASP A 202 -18.78 13.20 -4.52
CA ASP A 202 -18.73 11.89 -3.87
C ASP A 202 -19.26 10.82 -4.84
N ARG A 203 -18.33 10.02 -5.39
CA ARG A 203 -18.65 8.96 -6.37
C ARG A 203 -19.57 7.89 -5.77
N ARG A 204 -19.66 7.78 -4.44
CA ARG A 204 -20.57 6.84 -3.75
C ARG A 204 -22.01 7.32 -3.73
N ARG A 205 -22.28 8.61 -3.97
CA ARG A 205 -23.64 9.15 -4.08
C ARG A 205 -24.28 8.91 -5.44
N HIS A 206 -23.50 8.55 -6.47
CA HIS A 206 -24.00 8.28 -7.81
C HIS A 206 -24.36 6.80 -8.07
N THR A 207 -24.07 5.89 -7.14
CA THR A 207 -24.40 4.45 -7.26
C THR A 207 -25.70 4.08 -6.54
N ALA A 208 -26.40 5.05 -5.95
CA ALA A 208 -27.75 4.88 -5.41
C ALA A 208 -28.77 5.37 -6.45
N GLY A 209 -29.01 4.56 -7.48
CA GLY A 209 -29.96 4.80 -8.55
C GLY A 209 -30.27 3.50 -9.28
#